data_AF-A0A3N5SWQ7-F1
#
_entry.id   AF-A0A3N5SWQ7-F1
#
_cell.length_a   1.000
_cell.length_b   1.000
_cell.length_c   1.000
_cell.angle_alpha   90.00
_cell.angle_beta   90.00
_cell.angle_gamma   90.00
#
_symmetry.space_group_name_H-M   'P 1'
#
loop_
_entity.id
_entity.type
_entity.pdbx_description
1 polymer ?
#
loop_
_entity_poly.entity_id
_entity_poly.type
_entity_poly.pdbx_seq_one_letter_code
_entity_poly.pdbx_strand_id
1 'polypeptide(L)'
;MRYGEVTLDPHNLDLSVNELALVYDLSSEDLETVRRVIALYPQAVQMYVDEASTILHDSMPLGDRFTFDIESDELVLFTRNPATLIDALIEMAMYLAGFTTMMGAEESWVIEFTIGAWKPVKKRIKRQLDIPMDDQPRGVVGLPPSKDNTPDPDSYPFRRMVSHYDLASFHQMVLLAARDDIAVYFPPETHPKVLSVYVYMRRAMQEVAQGIDLKDYEHFNARLLQEVQRMEQLFDPAGLNLPSWL
;
A
#
# COMPACT_ATOMS: atom_id res chain seq x y z
N MET A 1 0.28 21.33 10.12
CA MET A 1 -0.78 22.37 10.16
C MET A 1 -1.84 21.90 9.19
N ARG A 2 -3.10 21.76 9.60
CA ARG A 2 -4.17 21.32 8.69
C ARG A 2 -4.40 22.40 7.64
N TYR A 3 -4.38 22.01 6.37
CA TYR A 3 -4.65 22.89 5.24
C TYR A 3 -5.59 22.19 4.26
N GLY A 4 -6.44 22.96 3.59
CA GLY A 4 -7.32 22.43 2.55
C GLY A 4 -8.30 21.39 3.08
N GLU A 5 -8.99 21.70 4.18
CA GLU A 5 -10.09 20.89 4.69
C GLU A 5 -11.22 20.87 3.65
N VAL A 6 -11.65 19.67 3.26
CA VAL A 6 -12.67 19.42 2.25
C VAL A 6 -13.63 18.35 2.75
N THR A 7 -14.92 18.56 2.52
CA THR A 7 -15.94 17.54 2.79
C THR A 7 -16.21 16.74 1.52
N LEU A 8 -15.88 15.46 1.55
CA LEU A 8 -16.14 14.48 0.49
C LEU A 8 -17.50 13.83 0.73
N ASP A 9 -18.56 14.39 0.13
CA ASP A 9 -19.95 13.98 0.33
C ASP A 9 -20.52 13.29 -0.93
N PRO A 10 -20.84 11.98 -0.87
CA PRO A 10 -21.44 11.26 -2.00
C PRO A 10 -22.82 11.80 -2.40
N HIS A 11 -23.51 12.53 -1.53
CA HIS A 11 -24.81 13.13 -1.80
C HIS A 11 -24.71 14.58 -2.31
N ASN A 12 -23.51 15.19 -2.29
CA ASN A 12 -23.26 16.54 -2.78
C ASN A 12 -21.95 16.61 -3.58
N LEU A 13 -21.86 15.76 -4.61
CA LEU A 13 -20.66 15.60 -5.44
C LEU A 13 -20.15 16.92 -6.04
N ASP A 14 -21.05 17.80 -6.48
CA ASP A 14 -20.66 19.07 -7.08
C ASP A 14 -19.93 19.96 -6.08
N LEU A 15 -20.39 20.01 -4.82
CA LEU A 15 -19.70 20.76 -3.77
C LEU A 15 -18.32 20.16 -3.49
N SER A 16 -18.23 18.85 -3.27
CA SER A 16 -16.96 18.17 -2.97
C SER A 16 -15.93 18.33 -4.08
N VAL A 17 -16.35 18.20 -5.35
CA VAL A 17 -15.45 18.38 -6.50
C VAL A 17 -15.00 19.84 -6.63
N ASN A 18 -15.89 20.80 -6.38
CA ASN A 18 -15.53 22.21 -6.40
C ASN A 18 -14.56 22.57 -5.27
N GLU A 19 -14.77 22.06 -4.06
CA GLU A 19 -13.85 22.25 -2.94
C GLU A 19 -12.48 21.63 -3.23
N LEU A 20 -12.44 20.41 -3.79
CA LEU A 20 -11.18 19.79 -4.23
C LEU A 20 -10.46 20.59 -5.31
N ALA A 21 -11.19 21.17 -6.28
CA ALA A 21 -10.61 22.01 -7.33
C ALA A 21 -9.98 23.31 -6.78
N LEU A 22 -10.43 23.80 -5.62
CA LEU A 22 -9.84 24.96 -4.96
C LEU A 22 -8.55 24.62 -4.21
N VAL A 23 -8.41 23.38 -3.76
CA VAL A 23 -7.24 22.91 -2.98
C VAL A 23 -6.17 22.28 -3.89
N TYR A 24 -6.60 21.61 -4.97
CA TYR A 24 -5.75 20.91 -5.92
C TYR A 24 -5.90 21.48 -7.33
N ASP A 25 -4.78 21.63 -8.03
CA ASP A 25 -4.75 21.99 -9.46
C ASP A 25 -5.10 20.76 -10.32
N LEU A 26 -6.36 20.35 -10.28
CA LEU A 26 -6.87 19.17 -10.98
C LEU A 26 -7.29 19.51 -12.41
N SER A 27 -6.94 18.64 -13.36
CA SER A 27 -7.47 18.74 -14.71
C SER A 27 -8.96 18.40 -14.76
N SER A 28 -9.64 18.75 -15.86
CA SER A 28 -11.05 18.36 -16.04
C SER A 28 -11.27 16.84 -16.02
N GLU A 29 -10.28 16.07 -16.48
CA GLU A 29 -10.31 14.60 -16.43
C GLU A 29 -10.14 14.07 -15.00
N ASP A 30 -9.25 14.69 -14.22
CA ASP A 30 -9.07 14.34 -12.81
C ASP A 30 -10.33 14.64 -12.00
N LEU A 31 -10.99 15.79 -12.24
CA LEU A 31 -12.22 16.16 -11.55
C LEU A 31 -13.37 15.18 -11.81
N GLU A 32 -13.52 14.70 -13.05
CA GLU A 32 -14.52 13.68 -13.37
C GLU A 32 -14.16 12.33 -12.74
N THR A 33 -12.87 12.01 -12.66
CA THR A 33 -12.40 10.81 -11.97
C THR A 33 -12.70 10.87 -10.48
N VAL A 34 -12.35 11.97 -9.83
CA VAL A 34 -12.66 12.24 -8.42
C VAL A 34 -14.16 12.16 -8.15
N ARG A 35 -15.00 12.77 -9.00
CA ARG A 35 -16.46 12.67 -8.91
C ARG A 35 -16.94 11.23 -8.88
N ARG A 36 -16.44 10.40 -9.81
CA ARG A 36 -16.78 8.97 -9.91
C ARG A 36 -16.33 8.17 -8.68
N VAL A 37 -15.17 8.49 -8.11
CA VAL A 37 -14.66 7.84 -6.89
C VAL A 37 -15.47 8.23 -5.65
N ILE A 38 -15.74 9.53 -5.44
CA ILE A 38 -16.53 9.99 -4.27
C ILE A 38 -17.94 9.41 -4.30
N ALA A 39 -18.52 9.21 -5.49
CA ALA A 39 -19.82 8.56 -5.63
C ALA A 39 -19.87 7.10 -5.12
N LEU A 40 -18.72 6.46 -4.88
CA LEU A 40 -18.63 5.14 -4.27
C LEU A 40 -18.77 5.17 -2.74
N TYR A 41 -18.67 6.34 -2.12
CA TYR A 41 -18.62 6.44 -0.66
C TYR A 41 -20.01 6.16 -0.07
N PRO A 42 -20.10 5.38 1.02
CA PRO A 42 -21.37 5.16 1.71
C PRO A 42 -21.79 6.35 2.58
N GLN A 43 -20.86 7.23 2.94
CA GLN A 43 -21.10 8.40 3.79
C GLN A 43 -20.09 9.52 3.51
N ALA A 44 -20.38 10.72 4.01
CA ALA A 44 -19.49 11.86 3.90
C ALA A 44 -18.23 11.69 4.77
N VAL A 45 -17.09 12.20 4.28
CA VAL A 45 -15.79 12.11 4.95
C VAL A 45 -15.08 13.45 4.91
N GLN A 46 -14.32 13.75 5.97
CA GLN A 46 -13.42 14.89 5.99
C GLN A 46 -12.05 14.50 5.43
N MET A 47 -11.48 15.39 4.63
CA MET A 47 -10.15 15.26 4.07
C MET A 47 -9.34 16.53 4.32
N TYR A 48 -8.05 16.40 4.62
CA TYR A 48 -7.15 17.55 4.64
C TYR A 48 -5.72 17.18 4.24
N VAL A 49 -4.91 18.19 3.95
CA VAL A 49 -3.48 18.07 3.67
C VAL A 49 -2.69 18.50 4.90
N ASP A 50 -1.77 17.67 5.37
CA ASP A 50 -0.78 18.07 6.37
C ASP A 50 0.52 18.51 5.70
N GLU A 51 0.65 19.83 5.51
CA GLU A 51 1.80 20.42 4.84
C GLU A 51 3.12 20.22 5.60
N ALA A 52 3.06 20.15 6.93
CA ALA A 52 4.25 19.95 7.75
C ALA A 52 4.86 18.57 7.51
N SER A 53 4.00 17.56 7.38
CA SER A 53 4.40 16.17 7.12
C SER A 53 4.71 15.94 5.64
N THR A 54 4.11 16.72 4.72
CA THR A 54 4.42 16.63 3.28
C THR A 54 5.92 16.72 2.99
N ILE A 55 6.64 17.66 3.63
CA ILE A 55 8.10 17.81 3.45
C ILE A 55 8.87 16.57 3.89
N LEU A 56 8.47 15.97 5.01
CA LEU A 56 9.10 14.75 5.53
C LEU A 56 8.88 13.59 4.58
N HIS A 57 7.64 13.40 4.13
CA HIS A 57 7.29 12.30 3.24
C HIS A 57 7.93 12.47 1.86
N ASP A 58 8.11 13.69 1.34
CA ASP A 58 8.81 13.94 0.06
C ASP A 58 10.24 13.40 0.05
N SER A 59 10.91 13.39 1.20
CA SER A 59 12.24 12.79 1.34
C SER A 59 12.25 11.27 1.46
N MET A 60 11.08 10.62 1.56
CA MET A 60 10.90 9.17 1.71
C MET A 60 10.32 8.56 0.42
N PRO A 61 11.15 7.98 -0.47
CA PRO A 61 10.68 7.44 -1.74
C PRO A 61 9.63 6.34 -1.60
N LEU A 62 9.70 5.58 -0.50
CA LEU A 62 8.82 4.44 -0.21
C LEU A 62 7.78 4.72 0.87
N GLY A 63 7.77 5.93 1.43
CA GLY A 63 6.78 6.30 2.44
C GLY A 63 5.41 6.43 1.82
N ASP A 64 4.39 5.89 2.49
CA ASP A 64 3.01 6.12 2.10
C ASP A 64 2.70 7.61 2.20
N ARG A 65 1.93 8.10 1.23
CA ARG A 65 1.71 9.54 1.00
C ARG A 65 0.35 10.01 1.50
N PHE A 66 -0.35 9.13 2.20
CA PHE A 66 -1.60 9.39 2.89
C PHE A 66 -1.79 8.36 4.01
N THR A 67 -2.73 8.64 4.91
CA THR A 67 -3.20 7.71 5.93
C THR A 67 -4.66 8.00 6.26
N PHE A 68 -5.31 7.07 6.95
CA PHE A 68 -6.62 7.28 7.55
C PHE A 68 -6.48 7.48 9.05
N ASP A 69 -7.20 8.44 9.60
CA ASP A 69 -7.44 8.52 11.03
C ASP A 69 -8.66 7.65 11.35
N ILE A 70 -8.45 6.53 12.03
CA ILE A 70 -9.51 5.57 12.39
C ILE A 70 -10.43 6.07 13.50
N GLU A 71 -10.00 7.05 14.29
CA GLU A 71 -10.83 7.58 15.38
C GLU A 71 -11.83 8.62 14.85
N SER A 72 -11.42 9.39 13.84
CA SER A 72 -12.19 10.49 13.28
C SER A 72 -12.75 10.21 11.87
N ASP A 73 -12.41 9.06 11.26
CA ASP A 73 -12.71 8.71 9.86
C ASP A 73 -12.23 9.79 8.86
N GLU A 74 -11.10 10.43 9.16
CA GLU A 74 -10.51 11.48 8.32
C GLU A 74 -9.47 10.89 7.34
N LEU A 75 -9.47 11.40 6.10
CA LEU A 75 -8.39 11.14 5.14
C LEU A 75 -7.32 12.23 5.24
N VAL A 76 -6.09 11.82 5.57
CA VAL A 76 -4.95 12.73 5.71
C VAL A 76 -3.97 12.53 4.56
N LEU A 77 -3.70 13.60 3.81
CA LEU A 77 -2.78 13.59 2.68
C LEU A 77 -1.44 14.24 3.05
N PHE A 78 -0.35 13.62 2.62
CA PHE A 78 1.04 14.09 2.78
C PHE A 78 1.68 14.46 1.44
N THR A 79 0.87 14.74 0.42
CA THR A 79 1.32 15.16 -0.89
C THR A 79 0.23 15.93 -1.61
N ARG A 80 0.63 16.76 -2.58
CA ARG A 80 -0.29 17.44 -3.50
C ARG A 80 -0.38 16.76 -4.87
N ASN A 81 0.19 15.57 -5.03
CA ASN A 81 0.16 14.82 -6.29
C ASN A 81 -1.26 14.31 -6.62
N PRO A 82 -1.87 14.69 -7.77
CA PRO A 82 -3.22 14.27 -8.15
C PRO A 82 -3.40 12.75 -8.27
N ALA A 83 -2.40 12.03 -8.79
CA ALA A 83 -2.49 10.58 -8.92
C ALA A 83 -2.53 9.89 -7.54
N THR A 84 -1.79 10.44 -6.58
CA THR A 84 -1.84 9.96 -5.20
C THR A 84 -3.16 10.31 -4.52
N LEU A 85 -3.72 11.50 -4.78
CA LEU A 85 -5.07 11.86 -4.31
C LEU A 85 -6.09 10.82 -4.77
N ILE A 86 -6.12 10.49 -6.06
CA ILE A 86 -7.07 9.50 -6.61
C ILE A 86 -6.87 8.13 -5.94
N ASP A 87 -5.63 7.67 -5.77
CA ASP A 87 -5.36 6.41 -5.08
C ASP A 87 -5.85 6.45 -3.61
N ALA A 88 -5.63 7.56 -2.91
CA ALA A 88 -6.06 7.76 -1.52
C ALA A 88 -7.59 7.78 -1.39
N LEU A 89 -8.30 8.42 -2.33
CA LEU A 89 -9.76 8.43 -2.37
C LEU A 89 -10.33 7.02 -2.62
N ILE A 90 -9.70 6.22 -3.47
CA ILE A 90 -10.14 4.83 -3.70
C ILE A 90 -9.92 3.98 -2.46
N GLU A 91 -8.78 4.09 -1.79
CA GLU A 91 -8.55 3.34 -0.55
C GLU A 91 -9.45 3.83 0.59
N MET A 92 -9.81 5.12 0.63
CA MET A 92 -10.83 5.61 1.54
C MET A 92 -12.20 5.00 1.24
N ALA A 93 -12.59 4.85 -0.03
CA ALA A 93 -13.82 4.15 -0.40
C ALA A 93 -13.80 2.70 0.09
N MET A 94 -12.67 2.00 -0.03
CA MET A 94 -12.49 0.64 0.48
C MET A 94 -12.62 0.60 2.01
N TYR A 95 -11.95 1.50 2.71
CA TYR A 95 -12.04 1.64 4.16
C TYR A 95 -13.50 1.82 4.62
N LEU A 96 -14.20 2.80 4.05
CA LEU A 96 -15.59 3.10 4.38
C LEU A 96 -16.55 1.97 4.02
N ALA A 97 -16.26 1.21 2.96
CA ALA A 97 -17.04 0.02 2.60
C ALA A 97 -16.91 -1.10 3.65
N GLY A 98 -15.86 -1.08 4.48
CA GLY A 98 -15.63 -2.05 5.54
C GLY A 98 -14.43 -2.97 5.31
N PHE A 99 -13.53 -2.64 4.38
CA PHE A 99 -12.25 -3.36 4.27
C PHE A 99 -11.43 -3.13 5.54
N THR A 100 -10.93 -4.20 6.16
CA THR A 100 -10.10 -4.09 7.35
C THR A 100 -8.74 -3.49 7.01
N THR A 101 -8.27 -2.58 7.85
CA THR A 101 -6.96 -1.93 7.75
C THR A 101 -5.90 -2.65 8.59
N MET A 102 -6.34 -3.44 9.57
CA MET A 102 -5.50 -4.01 10.64
C MET A 102 -4.65 -2.96 11.39
N MET A 103 -4.97 -1.67 11.27
CA MET A 103 -4.30 -0.62 12.03
C MET A 103 -4.50 -0.86 13.52
N GLY A 104 -3.43 -0.71 14.29
CA GLY A 104 -3.41 -1.05 15.72
C GLY A 104 -3.19 -2.53 16.03
N ALA A 105 -2.98 -3.39 15.02
CA ALA A 105 -2.48 -4.74 15.26
C ALA A 105 -1.12 -4.70 15.97
N GLU A 106 -0.90 -5.62 16.91
CA GLU A 106 0.36 -5.69 17.69
C GLU A 106 1.58 -5.96 16.77
N GLU A 107 1.36 -6.73 15.70
CA GLU A 107 2.40 -7.13 14.77
C GLU A 107 2.34 -6.28 13.49
N SER A 108 3.33 -5.39 13.32
CA SER A 108 3.36 -4.43 12.20
C SER A 108 3.38 -5.07 10.81
N TRP A 109 3.87 -6.31 10.66
CA TRP A 109 3.85 -7.00 9.37
C TRP A 109 2.43 -7.33 8.91
N VAL A 110 1.47 -7.46 9.82
CA VAL A 110 0.06 -7.70 9.48
C VAL A 110 -0.54 -6.48 8.79
N ILE A 111 -0.14 -5.28 9.22
CA ILE A 111 -0.52 -4.01 8.59
C ILE A 111 0.04 -3.97 7.15
N GLU A 112 1.32 -4.23 6.98
CA GLU A 112 1.97 -4.27 5.65
C GLU A 112 1.35 -5.33 4.73
N PHE A 113 1.02 -6.50 5.28
CA PHE A 113 0.32 -7.56 4.54
C PHE A 113 -1.04 -7.09 4.05
N THR A 114 -1.79 -6.42 4.92
CA THR A 114 -3.11 -5.88 4.63
C THR A 114 -3.06 -4.80 3.55
N ILE A 115 -2.16 -3.83 3.67
CA ILE A 115 -1.92 -2.81 2.65
C ILE A 115 -1.55 -3.46 1.30
N GLY A 116 -0.68 -4.47 1.32
CA GLY A 116 -0.32 -5.24 0.13
C GLY A 116 -1.51 -5.93 -0.53
N ALA A 117 -2.43 -6.47 0.26
CA ALA A 117 -3.66 -7.13 -0.22
C ALA A 117 -4.72 -6.13 -0.73
N TRP A 118 -4.69 -4.87 -0.30
CA TRP A 118 -5.59 -3.83 -0.82
C TRP A 118 -5.24 -3.43 -2.27
N LYS A 119 -3.94 -3.41 -2.61
CA LYS A 119 -3.48 -2.89 -3.90
C LYS A 119 -4.12 -3.57 -5.13
N PRO A 120 -4.27 -4.90 -5.22
CA PRO A 120 -4.92 -5.51 -6.38
C PRO A 120 -6.42 -5.18 -6.47
N VAL A 121 -7.09 -4.98 -5.32
CA VAL A 121 -8.49 -4.51 -5.27
C VAL A 121 -8.58 -3.07 -5.79
N LYS A 122 -7.73 -2.17 -5.29
CA LYS A 122 -7.59 -0.79 -5.81
C LYS A 122 -7.37 -0.77 -7.33
N LYS A 123 -6.43 -1.58 -7.83
CA LYS A 123 -6.18 -1.69 -9.28
C LYS A 123 -7.40 -2.17 -10.07
N ARG A 124 -8.20 -3.09 -9.51
CA ARG A 124 -9.46 -3.51 -10.13
C ARG A 124 -10.48 -2.36 -10.16
N ILE A 125 -10.65 -1.64 -9.06
CA ILE A 125 -11.55 -0.47 -8.98
C ILE A 125 -11.13 0.59 -10.01
N LYS A 126 -9.83 0.91 -10.09
CA LYS A 126 -9.29 1.84 -11.12
C LYS A 126 -9.67 1.41 -12.53
N ARG A 127 -9.52 0.12 -12.86
CA ARG A 127 -9.92 -0.42 -14.17
C ARG A 127 -11.43 -0.33 -14.41
N GLN A 128 -12.26 -0.56 -13.40
CA GLN A 128 -13.72 -0.45 -13.51
C GLN A 128 -14.18 1.01 -13.75
N LEU A 129 -13.40 1.97 -13.26
CA LEU A 129 -13.64 3.40 -13.43
C LEU A 129 -12.91 3.99 -14.65
N ASP A 130 -12.29 3.17 -15.49
CA ASP A 130 -11.49 3.60 -16.65
C ASP A 130 -10.36 4.60 -16.28
N ILE A 131 -9.77 4.46 -15.08
CA ILE A 131 -8.67 5.31 -14.62
C ILE A 131 -7.34 4.74 -15.15
N PRO A 132 -6.49 5.56 -15.81
CA PRO A 132 -5.18 5.12 -16.27
C PRO A 132 -4.33 4.54 -15.13
N MET A 133 -3.61 3.46 -15.44
CA MET A 133 -2.69 2.83 -14.51
C MET A 133 -1.28 2.84 -15.08
N ASP A 134 -0.32 3.25 -14.25
CA ASP A 134 1.09 3.03 -14.51
C ASP A 134 1.50 1.71 -13.86
N ASP A 135 1.74 0.71 -14.69
CA ASP A 135 2.19 -0.62 -14.27
C ASP A 135 3.73 -0.74 -14.25
N GLN A 136 4.48 0.34 -14.52
CA GLN A 136 5.94 0.34 -14.43
C GLN A 136 6.39 0.35 -12.96
N PRO A 137 7.44 -0.44 -12.62
CA PRO A 137 8.05 -0.34 -11.30
C PRO A 137 8.68 1.04 -11.13
N ARG A 138 8.32 1.72 -10.04
CA ARG A 138 8.84 3.03 -9.62
C ARG A 138 10.22 2.94 -8.98
N GLY A 139 10.61 1.75 -8.54
CA GLY A 139 11.89 1.51 -7.90
C GLY A 139 12.45 0.12 -8.19
N VAL A 140 13.75 -0.03 -7.94
CA VAL A 140 14.46 -1.30 -8.03
C VAL A 140 15.26 -1.50 -6.75
N VAL A 141 15.13 -2.68 -6.15
CA VAL A 141 15.89 -3.11 -4.98
C VAL A 141 16.85 -4.20 -5.42
N GLY A 142 18.15 -3.93 -5.33
CA GLY A 142 19.24 -4.78 -5.85
C GLY A 142 19.59 -4.45 -7.29
N LEU A 143 20.58 -5.15 -7.86
CA LEU A 143 20.90 -5.05 -9.27
C LEU A 143 20.41 -6.29 -10.03
N PRO A 144 19.83 -6.13 -11.23
CA PRO A 144 19.53 -7.25 -12.10
C PRO A 144 20.83 -8.02 -12.40
N PRO A 145 20.77 -9.35 -12.61
CA PRO A 145 21.96 -10.14 -12.90
C PRO A 145 22.73 -9.55 -14.10
N SER A 146 24.05 -9.36 -13.93
CA SER A 146 24.91 -8.87 -15.01
C SER A 146 24.88 -9.85 -16.18
N LYS A 147 24.94 -9.36 -17.42
CA LYS A 147 24.95 -10.22 -18.62
C LYS A 147 26.09 -11.24 -18.64
N ASP A 148 27.16 -10.95 -17.88
CA ASP A 148 28.35 -11.78 -17.76
C ASP A 148 28.32 -12.71 -16.52
N ASN A 149 27.19 -12.78 -15.79
CA ASN A 149 26.97 -13.66 -14.63
C ASN A 149 28.01 -13.52 -13.49
N THR A 150 28.77 -12.43 -13.45
CA THR A 150 29.65 -12.07 -12.34
C THR A 150 28.92 -11.09 -11.44
N PRO A 151 28.33 -11.53 -10.31
CA PRO A 151 27.74 -10.62 -9.34
C PRO A 151 28.86 -9.89 -8.61
N ASP A 152 28.90 -8.57 -8.74
CA ASP A 152 29.74 -7.73 -7.88
C ASP A 152 29.14 -7.76 -6.46
N PRO A 153 29.87 -8.22 -5.44
CA PRO A 153 29.38 -8.36 -4.07
C PRO A 153 28.85 -7.05 -3.43
N ASP A 154 29.24 -5.88 -3.95
CA ASP A 154 28.75 -4.56 -3.50
C ASP A 154 27.43 -4.14 -4.21
N SER A 155 26.88 -4.97 -5.10
CA SER A 155 25.68 -4.70 -5.90
C SER A 155 24.33 -4.88 -5.18
N TYR A 156 24.35 -5.38 -3.94
CA TYR A 156 23.14 -5.74 -3.20
C TYR A 156 23.12 -5.02 -1.85
N PRO A 157 22.49 -3.83 -1.74
CA PRO A 157 22.55 -3.00 -0.53
C PRO A 157 21.93 -3.67 0.70
N PHE A 158 21.16 -4.75 0.49
CA PHE A 158 20.47 -5.51 1.54
C PHE A 158 20.97 -6.95 1.68
N ARG A 159 22.13 -7.29 1.07
CA ARG A 159 22.72 -8.63 1.05
C ARG A 159 22.78 -9.30 2.42
N ARG A 160 23.29 -8.58 3.44
CA ARG A 160 23.46 -9.10 4.80
C ARG A 160 22.13 -9.44 5.48
N MET A 161 21.10 -8.64 5.20
CA MET A 161 19.76 -8.84 5.74
C MET A 161 19.10 -10.07 5.11
N VAL A 162 19.31 -10.35 3.82
CA VAL A 162 18.69 -11.52 3.16
C VAL A 162 19.51 -12.80 3.24
N SER A 163 20.73 -12.76 3.77
CA SER A 163 21.55 -13.96 4.00
C SER A 163 21.16 -14.73 5.26
N HIS A 164 20.37 -14.13 6.16
CA HIS A 164 19.90 -14.75 7.39
C HIS A 164 18.38 -14.69 7.48
N TYR A 165 17.78 -15.71 8.10
CA TYR A 165 16.36 -15.68 8.42
C TYR A 165 16.17 -15.29 9.89
N ASP A 166 15.91 -14.01 10.08
CA ASP A 166 15.64 -13.34 11.36
C ASP A 166 14.41 -12.42 11.23
N LEU A 167 14.02 -11.79 12.34
CA LEU A 167 12.86 -10.91 12.40
C LEU A 167 12.94 -9.75 11.39
N ALA A 168 14.11 -9.11 11.22
CA ALA A 168 14.25 -7.99 10.27
C ALA A 168 14.11 -8.46 8.82
N SER A 169 14.74 -9.59 8.47
CA SER A 169 14.61 -10.17 7.14
C SER A 169 13.15 -10.52 6.82
N PHE A 170 12.41 -11.07 7.79
CA PHE A 170 10.99 -11.40 7.64
C PHE A 170 10.16 -10.15 7.38
N HIS A 171 10.22 -9.15 8.26
CA HIS A 171 9.46 -7.91 8.11
C HIS A 171 9.77 -7.21 6.78
N GLN A 172 11.04 -7.15 6.39
CA GLN A 172 11.42 -6.54 5.11
C GLN A 172 10.84 -7.31 3.92
N MET A 173 10.77 -8.64 3.97
CA MET A 173 10.17 -9.42 2.88
C MET A 173 8.66 -9.22 2.78
N VAL A 174 7.96 -9.06 3.90
CA VAL A 174 6.53 -8.71 3.89
C VAL A 174 6.33 -7.33 3.25
N LEU A 175 7.09 -6.34 3.69
CA LEU A 175 7.04 -4.98 3.14
C LEU A 175 7.36 -4.96 1.64
N LEU A 176 8.42 -5.64 1.20
CA LEU A 176 8.77 -5.71 -0.22
C LEU A 176 7.73 -6.49 -1.04
N ALA A 177 7.10 -7.52 -0.48
CA ALA A 177 6.03 -8.26 -1.14
C ALA A 177 4.78 -7.39 -1.36
N ALA A 178 4.48 -6.48 -0.42
CA ALA A 178 3.40 -5.51 -0.51
C ALA A 178 3.67 -4.39 -1.55
N ARG A 179 4.91 -4.24 -2.02
CA ARG A 179 5.34 -3.18 -2.96
C ARG A 179 5.43 -3.72 -4.38
N ASP A 180 4.28 -3.82 -5.05
CA ASP A 180 4.19 -4.21 -6.46
C ASP A 180 4.76 -3.17 -7.44
N ASP A 181 5.02 -1.95 -6.96
CA ASP A 181 5.71 -0.85 -7.61
C ASP A 181 7.24 -0.92 -7.48
N ILE A 182 7.77 -1.94 -6.80
CA ILE A 182 9.22 -2.16 -6.65
C ILE A 182 9.61 -3.49 -7.30
N ALA A 183 10.57 -3.45 -8.22
CA ALA A 183 11.23 -4.66 -8.71
C ALA A 183 12.31 -5.11 -7.71
N VAL A 184 12.23 -6.35 -7.24
CA VAL A 184 13.17 -6.91 -6.25
C VAL A 184 14.07 -7.95 -6.91
N TYR A 185 15.38 -7.75 -6.83
CA TYR A 185 16.40 -8.68 -7.32
C TYR A 185 17.20 -9.23 -6.15
N PHE A 186 16.99 -10.51 -5.85
CA PHE A 186 17.68 -11.20 -4.77
C PHE A 186 19.10 -11.62 -5.18
N PRO A 187 20.10 -11.45 -4.29
CA PRO A 187 21.42 -12.02 -4.52
C PRO A 187 21.36 -13.57 -4.52
N PRO A 188 22.26 -14.26 -5.24
CA PRO A 188 22.28 -15.73 -5.31
C PRO A 188 22.36 -16.44 -3.95
N GLU A 189 23.04 -15.83 -2.98
CA GLU A 189 23.21 -16.31 -1.60
C GLU A 189 22.03 -16.01 -0.66
N THR A 190 20.91 -15.53 -1.19
CA THR A 190 19.70 -15.29 -0.38
C THR A 190 19.27 -16.55 0.36
N HIS A 191 18.99 -16.41 1.65
CA HIS A 191 18.52 -17.51 2.47
C HIS A 191 17.18 -18.06 1.92
N PRO A 192 17.02 -19.39 1.72
CA PRO A 192 15.82 -19.96 1.10
C PRO A 192 14.51 -19.60 1.79
N LYS A 193 14.50 -19.50 3.13
CA LYS A 193 13.32 -19.06 3.88
C LYS A 193 12.95 -17.59 3.63
N VAL A 194 13.93 -16.70 3.45
CA VAL A 194 13.69 -15.28 3.16
C VAL A 194 13.02 -15.16 1.79
N LEU A 195 13.56 -15.83 0.77
CA LEU A 195 12.94 -15.88 -0.55
C LEU A 195 11.53 -16.49 -0.50
N SER A 196 11.34 -17.53 0.30
CA SER A 196 10.02 -18.14 0.49
C SER A 196 9.02 -17.16 1.08
N VAL A 197 9.37 -16.40 2.12
CA VAL A 197 8.49 -15.36 2.70
C VAL A 197 8.05 -14.38 1.61
N TYR A 198 9.00 -13.82 0.85
CA TYR A 198 8.67 -12.86 -0.21
C TYR A 198 7.67 -13.43 -1.24
N VAL A 199 7.94 -14.64 -1.74
CA VAL A 199 7.09 -15.28 -2.76
C VAL A 199 5.72 -15.65 -2.20
N TYR A 200 5.67 -16.24 -1.00
CA TYR A 200 4.41 -16.63 -0.37
C TYR A 200 3.54 -15.44 0.00
N MET A 201 4.12 -14.39 0.61
CA MET A 201 3.39 -13.18 0.97
C MET A 201 2.78 -12.52 -0.26
N ARG A 202 3.57 -12.33 -1.32
CA ARG A 202 3.10 -11.73 -2.57
C ARG A 202 1.96 -12.53 -3.19
N ARG A 203 2.06 -13.85 -3.18
CA ARG A 203 1.01 -14.72 -3.70
C ARG A 203 -0.25 -14.69 -2.84
N ALA A 204 -0.11 -14.75 -1.52
CA ALA A 204 -1.23 -14.72 -0.59
C ALA A 204 -2.01 -13.40 -0.70
N MET A 205 -1.33 -12.25 -0.77
CA MET A 205 -1.98 -10.95 -1.02
C MET A 205 -2.83 -10.95 -2.30
N GLN A 206 -2.33 -11.57 -3.38
CA GLN A 206 -3.08 -11.71 -4.64
C GLN A 206 -4.28 -12.65 -4.51
N GLU A 207 -4.13 -13.76 -3.77
CA GLU A 207 -5.19 -14.73 -3.52
C GLU A 207 -6.32 -14.12 -2.67
N VAL A 208 -5.98 -13.33 -1.64
CA VAL A 208 -6.94 -12.57 -0.83
C VAL A 208 -7.77 -11.64 -1.72
N ALA A 209 -7.11 -10.86 -2.58
CA ALA A 209 -7.73 -9.87 -3.46
C ALA A 209 -8.38 -10.44 -4.74
N GLN A 210 -8.26 -11.75 -4.98
CA GLN A 210 -8.70 -12.35 -6.23
C GLN A 210 -10.22 -12.31 -6.37
N GLY A 211 -10.70 -11.61 -7.41
CA GLY A 211 -12.12 -11.50 -7.73
C GLY A 211 -12.94 -10.64 -6.76
N ILE A 212 -12.27 -9.89 -5.88
CA ILE A 212 -12.92 -8.98 -4.93
C ILE A 212 -13.28 -7.67 -5.62
N ASP A 213 -14.55 -7.28 -5.56
CA ASP A 213 -15.05 -5.93 -5.83
C ASP A 213 -15.30 -5.16 -4.52
N LEU A 214 -15.61 -3.86 -4.61
CA LEU A 214 -15.80 -2.99 -3.44
C LEU A 214 -16.88 -3.49 -2.45
N LYS A 215 -17.92 -4.16 -2.95
CA LYS A 215 -19.02 -4.69 -2.12
C LYS A 215 -18.68 -6.02 -1.44
N ASP A 216 -17.58 -6.67 -1.81
CA ASP A 216 -17.21 -8.01 -1.32
C ASP A 216 -16.25 -7.95 -0.10
N TYR A 217 -16.30 -6.86 0.67
CA TYR A 217 -15.38 -6.58 1.77
C TYR A 217 -15.39 -7.67 2.85
N GLU A 218 -16.55 -8.28 3.15
CA GLU A 218 -16.65 -9.38 4.12
C GLU A 218 -15.84 -10.60 3.68
N HIS A 219 -15.89 -10.92 2.39
CA HIS A 219 -15.16 -12.03 1.81
C HIS A 219 -13.66 -11.75 1.74
N PHE A 220 -13.28 -10.51 1.43
CA PHE A 220 -11.90 -10.05 1.55
C PHE A 220 -11.37 -10.21 2.99
N ASN A 221 -12.11 -9.68 3.97
CA ASN A 221 -11.70 -9.70 5.38
C ASN A 221 -11.55 -11.14 5.91
N ALA A 222 -12.47 -12.04 5.54
CA ALA A 222 -12.40 -13.45 5.92
C ALA A 222 -11.15 -14.14 5.35
N ARG A 223 -10.85 -13.92 4.05
CA ARG A 223 -9.64 -14.45 3.41
C ARG A 223 -8.37 -13.87 3.99
N LEU A 224 -8.36 -12.57 4.27
CA LEU A 224 -7.22 -11.89 4.86
C LEU A 224 -6.88 -12.51 6.21
N LEU A 225 -7.86 -12.67 7.10
CA LEU A 225 -7.65 -13.27 8.41
C LEU A 225 -7.15 -14.71 8.31
N GLN A 226 -7.73 -15.51 7.40
CA GLN A 226 -7.28 -16.88 7.16
C GLN A 226 -5.81 -16.94 6.70
N GLU A 227 -5.41 -16.07 5.78
CA GLU A 227 -4.04 -16.04 5.29
C GLU A 227 -3.06 -15.50 6.34
N VAL A 228 -3.44 -14.50 7.15
CA VAL A 228 -2.61 -14.04 8.29
C VAL A 228 -2.32 -15.19 9.26
N GLN A 229 -3.37 -15.90 9.70
CA GLN A 229 -3.22 -17.07 10.60
C GLN A 229 -2.35 -18.17 9.98
N ARG A 230 -2.47 -18.38 8.66
CA ARG A 230 -1.64 -19.34 7.94
C ARG A 230 -0.18 -18.88 7.89
N MET A 231 0.10 -17.60 7.68
CA MET A 231 1.47 -17.06 7.67
C MET A 231 2.11 -17.15 9.05
N GLU A 232 1.37 -16.89 10.13
CA GLU A 232 1.82 -17.11 11.50
C GLU A 232 2.27 -18.57 11.71
N GLN A 233 1.48 -19.53 11.26
CA GLN A 233 1.81 -20.96 11.39
C GLN A 233 3.01 -21.38 10.53
N LEU A 234 3.15 -20.84 9.33
CA LEU A 234 4.19 -21.24 8.38
C LEU A 234 5.56 -20.65 8.71
N PHE A 235 5.58 -19.41 9.22
CA PHE A 235 6.81 -18.64 9.40
C PHE A 235 7.15 -18.35 10.87
N ASP A 236 6.20 -18.50 11.78
CA ASP A 236 6.38 -18.26 13.23
C ASP A 236 7.15 -16.97 13.53
N PRO A 237 6.64 -15.80 13.10
CA PRO A 237 7.37 -14.54 13.22
C PRO A 237 7.71 -14.18 14.67
N ALA A 238 6.83 -14.52 15.62
CA ALA A 238 7.05 -14.31 17.05
C ALA A 238 8.21 -15.16 17.62
N GLY A 239 8.52 -16.30 17.00
CA GLY A 239 9.64 -17.16 17.36
C GLY A 239 10.98 -16.79 16.71
N LEU A 240 11.02 -15.76 15.85
CA LEU A 240 12.24 -15.37 15.14
C LEU A 240 13.21 -14.62 16.06
N ASN A 241 14.51 -14.91 15.87
CA ASN A 241 15.57 -14.20 16.56
C ASN A 241 15.66 -12.74 16.10
N LEU A 242 16.15 -11.87 16.99
CA LEU A 242 16.56 -10.53 16.61
C LEU A 242 17.72 -10.57 15.60
N PRO A 243 17.89 -9.52 14.78
CA PRO A 243 18.91 -9.49 13.75
C PRO A 243 20.30 -9.57 14.36
N SER A 244 21.11 -10.53 13.91
CA SER A 244 22.46 -10.76 14.43
C SER A 244 23.51 -9.78 13.90
N TRP A 245 23.10 -8.86 13.02
CA TRP A 245 23.95 -7.95 12.25
C TRP A 245 23.70 -6.47 12.57
N LEU A 246 22.89 -6.19 13.61
CA LEU A 246 22.82 -4.89 14.30
C LEU A 246 23.98 -4.77 15.29
#